data_AF-A0A2E7R0Y6-F1
#
_entry.id   AF-A0A2E7R0Y6-F1
#
_cell.length_a   1.000
_cell.length_b   1.000
_cell.length_c   1.000
_cell.angle_alpha   90.00
_cell.angle_beta   90.00
_cell.angle_gamma   90.00
#
_symmetry.space_group_name_H-M   'P 1'
#
loop_
_entity.id
_entity.type
_entity.pdbx_description
1 polymer ?
#
loop_
_entity_poly.entity_id
_entity_poly.type
_entity_poly.pdbx_seq_one_letter_code
_entity_poly.pdbx_strand_id
1 'polypeptide(L)'
;MEADMPLDGVDKGQVVHETDAMRQTREKNIANAPPAEFFKLRAELVKQGRTNQIVADTGNLWANLKVYASGGENGLHNHTDQDHFHLVLKGKACFHGPRGEEKVCGPYEGVMLPSGSYYRFEAVSDEPLVLLRVGAKTDPTAEHPRYNVYGEPLDSASKENGRVEVILRQGEFWGAEE
;
A
#
# COMPACT_ATOMS: atom_id res chain seq x y z
N MET A 1 25.40 -29.63 22.84
CA MET A 1 24.81 -28.91 23.99
C MET A 1 23.98 -27.80 23.39
N GLU A 2 22.70 -28.09 23.17
CA GLU A 2 21.72 -27.06 22.81
C GLU A 2 21.62 -26.12 24.01
N ALA A 3 22.07 -24.89 23.83
CA ALA A 3 21.89 -23.87 24.85
C ALA A 3 20.39 -23.64 24.98
N ASP A 4 19.88 -23.99 26.16
CA ASP A 4 18.57 -23.67 26.67
C ASP A 4 18.32 -22.17 26.45
N MET A 5 17.67 -21.79 25.34
CA MET A 5 17.28 -20.40 25.09
C MET A 5 16.16 -20.09 26.07
N PRO A 6 16.40 -19.25 27.09
CA PRO A 6 15.36 -18.98 28.06
C PRO A 6 14.21 -18.22 27.39
N LEU A 7 13.00 -18.48 27.88
CA LEU A 7 11.75 -17.86 27.41
C LEU A 7 11.83 -16.33 27.33
N ASP A 8 12.66 -15.72 28.18
CA ASP A 8 12.90 -14.29 28.30
C ASP A 8 13.46 -13.64 27.03
N GLY A 9 14.06 -14.41 26.12
CA GLY A 9 14.57 -13.93 24.84
C GLY A 9 13.55 -13.89 23.70
N VAL A 10 12.48 -14.70 23.77
CA VAL A 10 11.50 -14.86 22.68
C VAL A 10 10.15 -14.22 23.02
N ASP A 11 9.75 -14.31 24.29
CA ASP A 11 8.60 -13.63 24.86
C ASP A 11 9.09 -12.66 25.94
N LYS A 12 8.80 -11.36 25.77
CA LYS A 12 9.14 -10.34 26.79
C LYS A 12 8.32 -10.50 28.09
N GLY A 13 7.49 -11.54 28.18
CA GLY A 13 7.31 -12.33 29.39
C GLY A 13 5.86 -12.45 29.85
N GLN A 14 5.33 -13.68 29.91
CA GLN A 14 4.21 -14.08 30.80
C GLN A 14 4.32 -15.50 31.39
N VAL A 15 5.17 -16.39 30.84
CA VAL A 15 5.30 -17.77 31.32
C VAL A 15 6.45 -17.87 32.34
N VAL A 16 6.11 -18.05 33.62
CA VAL A 16 7.09 -18.21 34.71
C VAL A 16 7.66 -19.65 34.76
N HIS A 17 6.92 -20.63 34.21
CA HIS A 17 7.34 -22.03 34.08
C HIS A 17 6.88 -22.63 32.74
N GLU A 18 7.82 -22.94 31.86
CA GLU A 18 7.57 -23.73 30.64
C GLU A 18 7.78 -25.22 30.93
N THR A 19 6.83 -26.05 30.49
CA THR A 19 7.00 -27.51 30.50
C THR A 19 7.65 -27.99 29.21
N ASP A 20 8.28 -29.16 29.20
CA ASP A 20 8.87 -29.75 27.98
C ASP A 20 7.85 -29.86 26.83
N ALA A 21 6.58 -30.14 27.14
CA ALA A 21 5.51 -30.20 26.15
C ALA A 21 5.22 -28.82 25.51
N MET A 22 5.25 -27.75 26.31
CA MET A 22 5.10 -26.37 25.82
C MET A 22 6.28 -25.98 24.92
N ARG A 23 7.51 -26.34 25.33
CA ARG A 23 8.73 -26.12 24.54
C ARG A 23 8.66 -26.79 23.18
N GLN A 24 8.37 -28.09 23.15
CA GLN A 24 8.26 -28.85 21.90
C GLN A 24 7.19 -28.28 20.96
N THR A 25 6.06 -27.82 21.52
CA THR A 25 5.01 -27.16 20.75
C THR A 25 5.49 -25.83 20.17
N ARG A 26 6.15 -24.99 20.98
CA ARG A 26 6.72 -23.71 20.54
C ARG A 26 7.76 -23.89 19.44
N GLU A 27 8.72 -24.79 19.63
CA GLU A 27 9.77 -25.08 18.65
C GLU A 27 9.18 -25.58 17.34
N LYS A 28 8.19 -26.48 17.39
CA LYS A 28 7.46 -26.94 16.20
C LYS A 28 6.74 -25.78 15.51
N ASN A 29 6.09 -24.89 16.25
CA ASN A 29 5.38 -23.75 15.68
C ASN A 29 6.34 -22.77 15.01
N ILE A 30 7.44 -22.41 15.67
CA ILE A 30 8.47 -21.52 15.13
C ILE A 30 9.11 -22.12 13.87
N ALA A 31 9.44 -23.41 13.89
CA ALA A 31 10.04 -24.09 12.73
C ALA A 31 9.12 -24.11 11.49
N ASN A 32 7.80 -24.06 11.69
CA ASN A 32 6.81 -24.03 10.60
C ASN A 32 6.33 -22.61 10.24
N ALA A 33 6.68 -21.59 11.03
CA ALA A 33 6.25 -20.22 10.79
C ALA A 33 7.09 -19.58 9.66
N PRO A 34 6.46 -18.86 8.71
CA PRO A 34 7.22 -18.08 7.74
C PRO A 34 7.98 -16.95 8.44
N PRO A 35 9.18 -16.58 7.95
CA PRO A 35 9.91 -15.44 8.51
C PRO A 35 9.16 -14.14 8.22
N ALA A 36 9.29 -13.16 9.13
CA ALA A 36 8.84 -11.80 8.88
C ALA A 36 9.79 -11.10 7.90
N GLU A 37 9.25 -10.27 7.02
CA GLU A 37 10.01 -9.41 6.11
C GLU A 37 9.99 -7.97 6.59
N PHE A 38 11.17 -7.33 6.58
CA PHE A 38 11.32 -5.93 6.92
C PHE A 38 11.39 -5.10 5.64
N PHE A 39 10.68 -3.98 5.61
CA PHE A 39 10.69 -3.06 4.47
C PHE A 39 10.88 -1.62 4.93
N LYS A 40 11.39 -0.79 4.02
CA LYS A 40 11.55 0.64 4.19
C LYS A 40 10.61 1.36 3.23
N LEU A 41 9.91 2.38 3.71
CA LEU A 41 9.30 3.37 2.82
C LEU A 41 10.38 4.38 2.43
N ARG A 42 10.83 4.35 1.19
CA ARG A 42 11.78 5.32 0.63
C ARG A 42 11.50 5.47 -0.86
N ALA A 43 11.44 6.70 -1.34
CA ALA A 43 11.29 7.00 -2.77
C ALA A 43 12.04 8.28 -3.15
N GLU A 44 12.60 8.29 -4.35
CA GLU A 44 13.08 9.52 -4.98
C GLU A 44 11.88 10.36 -5.43
N LEU A 45 11.91 11.64 -5.15
CA LEU A 45 10.84 12.56 -5.52
C LEU A 45 10.85 12.80 -7.02
N VAL A 46 9.68 13.16 -7.57
CA VAL A 46 9.52 13.42 -9.00
C VAL A 46 9.23 14.90 -9.28
N LYS A 47 9.82 15.42 -10.34
CA LYS A 47 9.55 16.73 -10.92
C LYS A 47 8.41 16.67 -11.92
N GLN A 48 8.26 15.55 -12.62
CA GLN A 48 7.17 15.29 -13.56
C GLN A 48 6.76 13.81 -13.50
N GLY A 49 5.48 13.55 -13.76
CA GLY A 49 4.94 12.21 -13.82
C GLY A 49 4.74 11.60 -12.43
N ARG A 50 4.79 10.27 -12.39
CA ARG A 50 4.53 9.49 -11.17
C ARG A 50 5.30 8.18 -11.13
N THR A 51 5.58 7.70 -9.94
CA THR A 51 6.14 6.38 -9.67
C THR A 51 5.15 5.51 -8.88
N ASN A 52 5.33 4.20 -8.97
CA ASN A 52 4.58 3.20 -8.21
C ASN A 52 5.51 2.05 -7.86
N GLN A 53 6.02 2.04 -6.62
CA GLN A 53 6.98 1.06 -6.14
C GLN A 53 6.29 0.09 -5.18
N ILE A 54 6.37 -1.22 -5.45
CA ILE A 54 6.02 -2.24 -4.44
C ILE A 54 7.09 -2.22 -3.36
N VAL A 55 6.69 -2.03 -2.11
CA VAL A 55 7.60 -1.98 -0.95
C VAL A 55 7.46 -3.19 -0.02
N ALA A 56 6.31 -3.87 -0.05
CA ALA A 56 6.08 -5.12 0.66
C ALA A 56 4.96 -5.91 -0.05
N ASP A 57 5.08 -7.23 -0.12
CA ASP A 57 4.09 -8.10 -0.78
C ASP A 57 4.15 -9.52 -0.21
N THR A 58 2.99 -10.07 0.13
CA THR A 58 2.80 -11.46 0.60
C THR A 58 2.02 -12.32 -0.39
N GLY A 59 1.61 -11.74 -1.52
CA GLY A 59 0.67 -12.30 -2.47
C GLY A 59 -0.81 -12.09 -2.09
N ASN A 60 -1.13 -11.88 -0.82
CA ASN A 60 -2.51 -11.60 -0.35
C ASN A 60 -2.70 -10.14 0.08
N LEU A 61 -1.65 -9.53 0.64
CA LEU A 61 -1.57 -8.13 1.04
C LEU A 61 -0.30 -7.53 0.46
N TRP A 62 -0.40 -6.33 -0.10
CA TRP A 62 0.76 -5.61 -0.63
C TRP A 62 0.65 -4.12 -0.39
N ALA A 63 1.81 -3.48 -0.28
CA ALA A 63 1.96 -2.05 -0.12
C ALA A 63 2.74 -1.46 -1.29
N ASN A 64 2.22 -0.38 -1.85
CA ASN A 64 2.86 0.43 -2.88
C ASN A 64 3.15 1.82 -2.33
N LEU A 65 4.38 2.29 -2.49
CA LEU A 65 4.73 3.69 -2.32
C LEU A 65 4.63 4.38 -3.68
N LYS A 66 3.75 5.37 -3.76
CA LYS A 66 3.49 6.15 -4.96
C LYS A 66 3.95 7.58 -4.77
N VAL A 67 4.59 8.15 -5.79
CA VAL A 67 4.98 9.57 -5.81
C VAL A 67 4.36 10.21 -7.05
N TYR A 68 3.76 11.39 -6.89
CA TYR A 68 3.22 12.19 -7.99
C TYR A 68 3.80 13.60 -7.93
N ALA A 69 4.25 14.12 -9.07
CA ALA A 69 4.68 15.51 -9.16
C ALA A 69 3.47 16.46 -9.05
N SER A 70 2.40 16.16 -9.81
CA SER A 70 1.13 16.87 -9.83
C SER A 70 0.10 16.04 -10.62
N GLY A 71 -1.18 16.43 -10.59
CA GLY A 71 -2.26 15.72 -11.29
C GLY A 71 -2.53 14.33 -10.71
N GLY A 72 -3.17 13.44 -11.46
CA GLY A 72 -3.47 12.11 -10.95
C GLY A 72 -4.20 11.22 -11.94
N GLU A 73 -5.19 10.49 -11.43
CA GLU A 73 -6.03 9.58 -12.20
C GLU A 73 -7.20 10.40 -12.80
N ASN A 74 -7.35 10.40 -14.13
CA ASN A 74 -8.37 11.24 -14.75
C ASN A 74 -9.76 10.57 -14.75
N GLY A 75 -9.82 9.23 -14.77
CA GLY A 75 -11.06 8.46 -14.83
C GLY A 75 -11.47 7.89 -13.48
N LEU A 76 -12.74 8.09 -13.11
CA LEU A 76 -13.37 7.28 -12.05
C LEU A 76 -13.32 5.81 -12.46
N HIS A 77 -12.79 4.98 -11.58
CA HIS A 77 -12.72 3.54 -11.78
C HIS A 77 -12.82 2.82 -10.46
N ASN A 78 -13.05 1.51 -10.52
CA ASN A 78 -13.00 0.65 -9.35
C ASN A 78 -11.92 -0.41 -9.47
N HIS A 79 -11.73 -1.12 -8.37
CA HIS A 79 -11.02 -2.38 -8.31
C HIS A 79 -11.97 -3.44 -7.75
N THR A 80 -12.24 -4.51 -8.50
CA THR A 80 -13.28 -5.50 -8.17
C THR A 80 -12.73 -6.73 -7.46
N ASP A 81 -11.40 -6.86 -7.38
CA ASP A 81 -10.66 -8.01 -6.86
C ASP A 81 -9.89 -7.70 -5.58
N GLN A 82 -10.09 -6.51 -5.01
CA GLN A 82 -9.35 -6.06 -3.84
C GLN A 82 -10.02 -4.93 -3.06
N ASP A 83 -9.91 -5.03 -1.75
CA ASP A 83 -10.00 -3.88 -0.87
C ASP A 83 -8.67 -3.13 -0.92
N HIS A 84 -8.71 -1.82 -0.87
CA HIS A 84 -7.49 -1.03 -0.73
C HIS A 84 -7.74 0.29 -0.03
N PHE A 85 -6.68 0.88 0.49
CA PHE A 85 -6.71 2.26 0.94
C PHE A 85 -5.55 3.05 0.35
N HIS A 86 -5.74 4.36 0.34
CA HIS A 86 -4.70 5.34 0.05
C HIS A 86 -4.50 6.21 1.28
N LEU A 87 -3.29 6.26 1.81
CA LEU A 87 -2.88 7.11 2.94
C LEU A 87 -1.86 8.13 2.43
N VAL A 88 -2.17 9.41 2.60
CA VAL A 88 -1.26 10.49 2.23
C VAL A 88 -0.15 10.59 3.27
N LEU A 89 1.10 10.63 2.82
CA LEU A 89 2.29 10.72 3.67
C LEU A 89 3.02 12.06 3.54
N LYS A 90 2.85 12.75 2.40
CA LYS A 90 3.39 14.09 2.09
C LYS A 90 2.53 14.75 1.01
N GLY A 91 2.42 16.07 1.01
CA GLY A 91 1.59 16.79 0.03
C GLY A 91 0.10 16.63 0.31
N LYS A 92 -0.72 16.81 -0.72
CA LYS A 92 -2.18 16.66 -0.63
C LYS A 92 -2.75 15.93 -1.83
N ALA A 93 -3.76 15.10 -1.59
CA ALA A 93 -4.55 14.45 -2.63
C ALA A 93 -6.03 14.83 -2.46
N CYS A 94 -6.71 15.17 -3.56
CA CYS A 94 -8.17 15.27 -3.58
C CYS A 94 -8.75 13.98 -4.13
N PHE A 95 -9.59 13.31 -3.35
CA PHE A 95 -10.28 12.08 -3.74
C PHE A 95 -11.73 12.39 -4.13
N HIS A 96 -12.19 11.75 -5.20
CA HIS A 96 -13.53 11.92 -5.75
C HIS A 96 -14.29 10.60 -5.83
N GLY A 97 -15.59 10.63 -5.51
CA GLY A 97 -16.50 9.50 -5.65
C GLY A 97 -17.59 9.72 -6.70
N PRO A 98 -18.35 8.66 -7.05
CA PRO A 98 -19.37 8.71 -8.10
C PRO A 98 -20.65 9.46 -7.70
N ARG A 99 -20.83 9.82 -6.42
CA ARG A 99 -22.03 10.50 -5.90
C ARG A 99 -21.73 11.94 -5.50
N GLY A 100 -20.65 12.53 -6.02
CA GLY A 100 -20.22 13.88 -5.70
C GLY A 100 -19.42 13.98 -4.40
N GLU A 101 -18.93 12.86 -3.87
CA GLU A 101 -17.95 12.91 -2.79
C GLU A 101 -16.67 13.59 -3.28
N GLU A 102 -16.20 14.57 -2.52
CA GLU A 102 -14.93 15.25 -2.73
C GLU A 102 -14.27 15.47 -1.38
N LYS A 103 -13.02 15.02 -1.23
CA LYS A 103 -12.25 15.26 0.00
C LYS A 103 -10.77 15.47 -0.31
N VAL A 104 -10.25 16.61 0.12
CA VAL A 104 -8.81 16.86 0.18
C VAL A 104 -8.25 16.23 1.46
N CYS A 105 -7.30 15.31 1.30
CA CYS A 105 -6.57 14.66 2.39
C CYS A 105 -5.13 15.19 2.42
N GLY A 106 -4.67 15.59 3.61
CA GLY A 106 -3.27 15.87 3.90
C GLY A 106 -2.54 14.69 4.55
N PRO A 107 -1.30 14.88 5.02
CA PRO A 107 -0.55 13.81 5.68
C PRO A 107 -1.33 13.15 6.81
N TYR A 108 -1.24 11.82 6.87
CA TYR A 108 -1.93 10.94 7.83
C TYR A 108 -3.45 10.83 7.64
N GLU A 109 -3.99 11.38 6.55
CA GLU A 109 -5.37 11.18 6.13
C GLU A 109 -5.43 10.29 4.88
N GLY A 110 -6.57 9.62 4.69
CA GLY A 110 -6.72 8.67 3.60
C GLY A 110 -8.16 8.35 3.23
N VAL A 111 -8.30 7.50 2.22
CA VAL A 111 -9.57 6.93 1.77
C VAL A 111 -9.51 5.40 1.85
N MET A 112 -10.56 4.79 2.40
CA MET A 112 -10.78 3.35 2.36
C MET A 112 -11.69 3.03 1.19
N LEU A 113 -11.29 2.06 0.37
CA LEU A 113 -11.96 1.68 -0.87
C LEU A 113 -12.22 0.17 -0.84
N PRO A 114 -13.37 -0.25 -0.29
CA PRO A 114 -13.83 -1.62 -0.43
C PRO A 114 -13.91 -2.05 -1.90
N SER A 115 -13.72 -3.33 -2.17
CA SER A 115 -13.84 -3.92 -3.50
C SER A 115 -15.13 -3.48 -4.20
N GLY A 116 -14.98 -3.00 -5.44
CA GLY A 116 -16.04 -2.42 -6.27
C GLY A 116 -16.26 -0.91 -6.09
N SER A 117 -15.62 -0.26 -5.11
CA SER A 117 -15.75 1.19 -4.89
C SER A 117 -15.14 1.99 -6.03
N TYR A 118 -15.93 2.90 -6.60
CA TYR A 118 -15.46 3.84 -7.63
C TYR A 118 -14.77 5.04 -6.99
N TYR A 119 -13.59 5.37 -7.51
CA TYR A 119 -12.86 6.55 -7.11
C TYR A 119 -11.94 7.08 -8.22
N ARG A 120 -11.51 8.32 -8.07
CA ARG A 120 -10.33 8.90 -8.73
C ARG A 120 -9.66 9.84 -7.76
N PHE A 121 -8.44 10.25 -8.05
CA PHE A 121 -7.79 11.29 -7.26
C PHE A 121 -6.78 12.08 -8.07
N GLU A 122 -6.44 13.25 -7.55
CA GLU A 122 -5.36 14.07 -8.05
C GLU A 122 -4.56 14.70 -6.92
N ALA A 123 -3.26 14.91 -7.17
CA ALA A 123 -2.39 15.69 -6.32
C ALA A 123 -2.72 17.18 -6.48
N VAL A 124 -2.99 17.85 -5.36
CA VAL A 124 -3.49 19.25 -5.30
C VAL A 124 -2.59 20.19 -4.51
N SER A 125 -1.35 19.79 -4.23
CA SER A 125 -0.32 20.63 -3.58
C SER A 125 0.79 21.01 -4.55
N ASP A 126 1.50 22.10 -4.26
CA ASP A 126 2.67 22.54 -5.02
C ASP A 126 3.87 21.59 -4.84
N GLU A 127 3.93 20.90 -3.70
CA GLU A 127 4.93 19.88 -3.42
C GLU A 127 4.49 18.50 -3.92
N PRO A 128 5.44 17.60 -4.27
CA PRO A 128 5.09 16.25 -4.70
C PRO A 128 4.29 15.51 -3.62
N LEU A 129 3.24 14.83 -4.07
CA LEU A 129 2.42 13.93 -3.27
C LEU A 129 3.18 12.62 -3.07
N VAL A 130 3.29 12.18 -1.82
CA VAL A 130 3.73 10.81 -1.47
C VAL A 130 2.56 10.08 -0.82
N LEU A 131 2.27 8.90 -1.32
CA LEU A 131 1.07 8.13 -1.05
C LEU A 131 1.46 6.68 -0.74
N LEU A 132 0.99 6.16 0.38
CA LEU A 132 1.00 4.72 0.63
C LEU A 132 -0.33 4.13 0.18
N ARG A 133 -0.27 3.17 -0.73
CA ARG A 133 -1.43 2.39 -1.14
C ARG A 133 -1.27 0.96 -0.67
N VAL A 134 -2.14 0.49 0.21
CA VAL A 134 -2.16 -0.91 0.64
C VAL A 134 -3.39 -1.58 0.05
N GLY A 135 -3.21 -2.73 -0.59
CA GLY A 135 -4.29 -3.53 -1.13
C GLY A 135 -4.27 -4.94 -0.55
N ALA A 136 -5.46 -5.52 -0.39
CA ALA A 136 -5.65 -6.90 0.00
C ALA A 136 -6.55 -7.60 -1.02
N LYS A 137 -6.20 -8.83 -1.42
CA LYS A 137 -7.02 -9.62 -2.32
C LYS A 137 -8.38 -9.92 -1.69
N THR A 138 -9.41 -9.87 -2.51
CA THR A 138 -10.78 -10.30 -2.19
C THR A 138 -11.28 -11.21 -3.30
N ASP A 139 -12.33 -11.98 -3.03
CA ASP A 139 -13.04 -12.68 -4.10
C ASP A 139 -13.57 -11.65 -5.12
N PRO A 140 -13.28 -11.82 -6.43
CA PRO A 140 -13.69 -10.85 -7.43
C PRO A 140 -15.21 -10.64 -7.45
N THR A 141 -15.62 -9.38 -7.41
CA THR A 141 -17.03 -8.97 -7.49
C THR A 141 -17.53 -8.86 -8.94
N ALA A 142 -16.63 -8.96 -9.92
CA ALA A 142 -16.93 -8.95 -11.35
C ALA A 142 -15.79 -9.62 -12.15
N GLU A 143 -16.04 -9.87 -13.45
CA GLU A 143 -15.12 -10.60 -14.33
C GLU A 143 -13.75 -9.90 -14.52
N HIS A 144 -13.75 -8.59 -14.74
CA HIS A 144 -12.53 -7.81 -14.92
C HIS A 144 -12.12 -7.08 -13.63
N PRO A 145 -10.81 -6.92 -13.37
CA PRO A 145 -10.30 -6.33 -12.13
C PRO A 145 -10.61 -4.85 -11.99
N ARG A 146 -10.94 -4.15 -13.09
CA ARG A 146 -11.19 -2.70 -13.11
C ARG A 146 -12.23 -2.36 -14.17
N TYR A 147 -13.17 -1.50 -13.81
CA TYR A 147 -14.14 -0.91 -14.72
C TYR A 147 -14.12 0.61 -14.61
N ASN A 148 -14.41 1.28 -15.73
CA ASN A 148 -14.82 2.68 -15.72
C ASN A 148 -16.29 2.82 -15.28
N VAL A 149 -16.78 4.05 -15.16
CA VAL A 149 -18.18 4.33 -14.75
C VAL A 149 -19.24 3.93 -15.77
N TYR A 150 -18.83 3.59 -17.00
CA TYR A 150 -19.72 3.11 -18.06
C TYR A 150 -19.79 1.56 -18.11
N GLY A 151 -19.08 0.87 -17.21
CA GLY A 151 -19.05 -0.59 -17.14
C GLY A 151 -18.09 -1.23 -18.14
N GLU A 152 -17.18 -0.46 -18.74
CA GLU A 152 -16.17 -1.00 -19.65
C GLU A 152 -14.87 -1.31 -18.89
N PRO A 153 -14.17 -2.41 -19.24
CA PRO A 153 -12.89 -2.74 -18.61
C PRO A 153 -11.85 -1.63 -18.83
N LEU A 154 -11.19 -1.20 -17.75
CA LEU A 154 -10.17 -0.15 -17.82
C LEU A 154 -8.76 -0.73 -17.64
N ASP A 155 -7.99 -0.76 -18.72
CA ASP A 155 -6.57 -1.10 -18.63
C ASP A 155 -5.80 -0.02 -17.85
N SER A 156 -4.98 -0.45 -16.91
CA SER A 156 -4.02 0.37 -16.18
C SER A 156 -3.01 1.12 -17.07
N ALA A 157 -2.78 0.66 -18.31
CA ALA A 157 -1.92 1.32 -19.28
C ALA A 157 -2.65 2.31 -20.20
N SER A 158 -3.98 2.45 -20.08
CA SER A 158 -4.78 3.33 -20.93
C SER A 158 -4.35 4.81 -20.83
N LYS A 159 -4.55 5.55 -21.93
CA LYS A 159 -4.28 7.00 -21.99
C LYS A 159 -5.08 7.79 -20.95
N GLU A 160 -6.27 7.30 -20.59
CA GLU A 160 -7.12 7.85 -19.53
C GLU A 160 -6.42 7.87 -18.16
N ASN A 161 -5.40 7.03 -17.97
CA ASN A 161 -4.58 7.00 -16.77
C ASN A 161 -3.46 8.07 -16.74
N GLY A 162 -3.49 9.05 -17.66
CA GLY A 162 -2.72 10.30 -17.56
C GLY A 162 -1.20 10.14 -17.51
N ARG A 163 -0.65 9.04 -18.05
CA ARG A 163 0.79 8.77 -17.99
C ARG A 163 1.57 9.80 -18.82
N VAL A 164 2.50 10.47 -18.18
CA VAL A 164 3.51 11.34 -18.79
C VAL A 164 4.91 10.81 -18.48
N GLU A 165 5.92 11.32 -19.17
CA GLU A 165 7.33 11.02 -18.88
C GLU A 165 7.65 11.33 -17.40
N VAL A 166 8.36 10.40 -16.76
CA VAL A 166 8.81 10.54 -15.38
C VAL A 166 10.15 11.24 -15.35
N ILE A 167 10.19 12.41 -14.71
CA ILE A 167 11.43 13.17 -14.49
C ILE A 167 11.67 13.23 -12.98
N LEU A 168 12.79 12.67 -12.52
CA LEU A 168 13.15 12.60 -11.10
C LEU A 168 13.72 13.94 -10.61
N ARG A 169 13.55 14.22 -9.32
CA ARG A 169 14.31 15.25 -8.60
C ARG A 169 15.59 14.60 -8.08
N GLN A 170 16.64 14.65 -8.91
CA GLN A 170 17.88 13.91 -8.67
C GLN A 170 18.41 14.13 -7.25
N GLY A 171 18.50 13.05 -6.48
CA GLY A 171 19.06 13.06 -5.13
C GLY A 171 18.12 13.56 -4.03
N GLU A 172 16.89 13.97 -4.36
CA GLU A 172 15.87 14.33 -3.38
C GLU A 172 15.03 13.10 -3.02
N PHE A 173 15.21 12.58 -1.80
CA PHE A 173 14.47 11.43 -1.30
C PHE A 173 13.48 11.80 -0.21
N TRP A 174 12.38 11.04 -0.15
CA TRP A 174 11.47 11.00 0.99
C TRP A 174 11.48 9.61 1.62
N GLY A 175 11.40 9.56 2.95
CA GLY A 175 11.26 8.33 3.72
C GLY A 175 12.53 7.95 4.48
N ALA A 176 12.68 6.65 4.75
CA ALA A 176 13.79 6.10 5.51
C ALA A 176 15.17 6.40 4.89
N GLU A 177 16.21 6.39 5.72
CA GLU A 177 17.60 6.40 5.28
C GLU A 177 17.92 5.12 4.48
N GLU A 178 18.96 5.20 3.63
CA GLU A 178 19.45 4.08 2.82
C GLU A 178 19.83 2.86 3.68
#